data_AF-Q64EA7-F1
#
_entry.id   AF-Q64EA7-F1
#
_cell.length_a   1.000
_cell.length_b   1.000
_cell.length_c   1.000
_cell.angle_alpha   90.00
_cell.angle_beta   90.00
_cell.angle_gamma   90.00
#
_symmetry.space_group_name_H-M   'P 1'
#
loop_
_entity.id
_entity.type
_entity.pdbx_description
1 polymer ?
#
loop_
_entity_poly.entity_id
_entity_poly.type
_entity_poly.pdbx_seq_one_letter_code
_entity_poly.pdbx_strand_id
1 'polypeptide(L)'
;MEDNSMLKKGWVHRLTLFLLFLMCGLLVFFISMTYSPKIPDNIETICRISLMIVFLAVAIWSHRNELLKKYWPVFFAFFVASFALFLSWQSAGWVLHFLDLTVNTPDGIAVAKLSASLLIVIPIILLTRISGDDLASIYLKKGKLRLGLIIGLAGFVLFAALAVLQVIGQDISWEKVIPLTPWILVFVLANGFMEELLFRGLFLRKYEPFLGNKLSNLLTAVVFTLVHIQVTYTPELPIFLMITFLLALAWGYVMQKTDSIWGSALFHAGADMLVIIGIFANYGIRM
;
A
#
# COMPACT_ATOMS: atom_id res chain seq x y z
N MET A 1 -8.79 -6.43 42.94
CA MET A 1 -8.02 -5.22 42.58
C MET A 1 -6.77 -5.52 41.74
N GLU A 2 -6.10 -6.67 41.93
CA GLU A 2 -4.92 -7.05 41.12
C GLU A 2 -5.22 -7.33 39.64
N ASP A 3 -6.37 -7.94 39.32
CA ASP A 3 -6.78 -8.30 37.95
C ASP A 3 -6.94 -7.06 37.03
N ASN A 4 -7.58 -6.00 37.54
CA ASN A 4 -7.68 -4.72 36.83
C ASN A 4 -6.31 -4.06 36.58
N SER A 5 -5.31 -4.30 37.45
CA SER A 5 -3.96 -3.73 37.29
C SER A 5 -3.16 -4.43 36.18
N MET A 6 -3.32 -5.75 36.05
CA MET A 6 -2.67 -6.57 35.01
C MET A 6 -3.29 -6.29 33.64
N LEU A 7 -4.62 -6.21 33.57
CA LEU A 7 -5.34 -5.81 32.36
C LEU A 7 -4.94 -4.40 31.89
N LYS A 8 -4.83 -3.44 32.82
CA LYS A 8 -4.40 -2.07 32.51
C LYS A 8 -2.95 -2.02 31.99
N LYS A 9 -2.03 -2.77 32.59
CA LYS A 9 -0.63 -2.89 32.11
C LYS A 9 -0.55 -3.47 30.70
N GLY A 10 -1.35 -4.49 30.39
CA GLY A 10 -1.43 -5.09 29.05
C GLY A 10 -1.94 -4.10 27.99
N TRP A 11 -2.98 -3.33 28.30
CA TRP A 11 -3.54 -2.32 27.39
C TRP A 11 -2.58 -1.16 27.12
N VAL A 12 -1.90 -0.66 28.16
CA VAL A 12 -0.89 0.41 27.99
C VAL A 12 0.23 -0.07 27.06
N HIS A 13 0.74 -1.29 27.27
CA HIS A 13 1.78 -1.85 26.41
C HIS A 13 1.34 -1.97 24.95
N ARG A 14 0.12 -2.46 24.69
CA ARG A 14 -0.44 -2.55 23.34
C ARG A 14 -0.60 -1.18 22.69
N LEU A 15 -1.06 -0.18 23.44
CA LEU A 15 -1.20 1.19 22.95
C LEU A 15 0.17 1.80 22.61
N THR A 16 1.18 1.59 23.46
CA THR A 16 2.55 2.05 23.18
C THR A 16 3.09 1.43 21.90
N LEU A 17 2.90 0.13 21.69
CA LEU A 17 3.33 -0.54 20.45
C LEU A 17 2.54 -0.06 19.23
N PHE A 18 1.23 0.18 19.37
CA PHE A 18 0.42 0.75 18.31
C PHE A 18 0.96 2.12 17.88
N LEU A 19 1.22 3.02 18.84
CA LEU A 19 1.75 4.35 18.54
C LEU A 19 3.16 4.28 17.94
N LEU A 20 4.02 3.39 18.44
CA LEU A 20 5.36 3.19 17.88
C LEU A 20 5.30 2.72 16.42
N PHE A 21 4.52 1.68 16.13
CA PHE A 21 4.40 1.16 14.77
C PHE A 21 3.72 2.14 13.83
N LEU A 22 2.75 2.92 14.33
CA LEU A 22 2.12 4.00 13.58
C LEU A 22 3.17 5.06 13.21
N MET A 23 3.96 5.53 14.17
CA MET A 23 5.02 6.50 13.92
C MET A 23 6.06 5.98 12.93
N CYS A 24 6.51 4.72 13.06
CA CYS A 24 7.43 4.11 12.10
C CYS A 24 6.82 4.03 10.70
N GLY A 25 5.55 3.62 10.57
CA GLY A 25 4.86 3.57 9.29
C GLY A 25 4.72 4.95 8.65
N LEU A 26 4.22 5.93 9.40
CA LEU A 26 4.11 7.30 8.91
C LEU A 26 5.47 7.86 8.51
N LEU A 27 6.53 7.61 9.27
CA LEU A 27 7.87 8.08 8.94
C LEU A 27 8.34 7.51 7.58
N VAL A 28 8.20 6.20 7.35
CA VAL A 28 8.58 5.57 6.08
C VAL A 28 7.77 6.14 4.92
N PHE A 29 6.45 6.11 5.02
CA PHE A 29 5.57 6.41 3.90
C PHE A 29 5.38 7.91 3.66
N PHE A 30 5.46 8.75 4.68
CA PHE A 30 5.38 10.20 4.48
C PHE A 30 6.60 10.74 3.75
N ILE A 31 7.80 10.31 4.15
CA ILE A 31 9.03 10.69 3.45
C ILE A 31 9.03 10.09 2.04
N SER A 32 8.61 8.83 1.91
CA SER A 32 8.77 8.10 0.66
C SER A 32 7.65 8.28 -0.37
N MET A 33 6.48 8.80 0.03
CA MET A 33 5.31 8.93 -0.84
C MET A 33 4.64 10.30 -0.68
N THR A 34 4.19 10.64 0.54
CA THR A 34 3.33 11.81 0.76
C THR A 34 4.00 13.14 0.51
N TYR A 35 5.21 13.32 1.04
CA TYR A 35 5.94 14.58 0.97
C TYR A 35 7.13 14.54 0.01
N SER A 36 7.39 13.39 -0.64
CA SER A 36 8.46 13.22 -1.62
C SER A 36 8.52 14.38 -2.63
N PRO A 37 7.43 14.80 -3.30
CA PRO A 37 7.49 15.90 -4.28
C PRO A 37 7.80 17.29 -3.68
N LYS A 38 7.81 17.43 -2.36
CA LYS A 38 8.05 18.70 -1.63
C LYS A 38 9.44 18.75 -0.99
N ILE A 39 10.20 17.66 -1.01
CA ILE A 39 11.52 17.57 -0.41
C ILE A 39 12.56 17.71 -1.54
N PRO A 40 13.59 18.57 -1.40
CA PRO A 40 14.67 18.64 -2.37
C PRO A 40 15.37 17.29 -2.54
N ASP A 41 15.65 16.86 -3.78
CA ASP A 41 16.17 15.52 -4.11
C ASP A 41 17.39 15.07 -3.27
N ASN A 42 18.32 15.99 -3.02
CA ASN A 42 19.51 15.72 -2.20
C ASN A 42 19.15 15.41 -0.74
N ILE A 43 18.20 16.15 -0.16
CA ILE A 43 17.69 15.92 1.19
C ILE A 43 16.85 14.64 1.23
N GLU A 44 15.99 14.43 0.22
CA GLU A 44 15.16 13.25 0.12
C GLU A 44 15.99 11.97 0.05
N THR A 45 17.06 11.98 -0.75
CA THR A 45 18.03 10.88 -0.85
C THR A 45 18.66 10.58 0.51
N ILE A 46 19.15 11.60 1.22
CA ILE A 46 19.74 11.44 2.55
C ILE A 46 18.72 10.85 3.52
N CYS A 47 17.49 11.36 3.53
CA CYS A 47 16.41 10.87 4.40
C CYS A 47 16.08 9.40 4.13
N ARG A 48 15.87 9.01 2.86
CA ARG A 48 15.52 7.63 2.48
C ARG A 48 16.64 6.65 2.83
N ILE A 49 17.90 6.97 2.52
CA ILE A 49 19.06 6.14 2.87
C ILE A 49 19.20 6.02 4.39
N SER A 50 19.05 7.14 5.12
CA SER A 50 19.12 7.15 6.59
C SER A 50 18.04 6.27 7.21
N LEU A 51 16.79 6.35 6.72
CA LEU A 51 15.70 5.49 7.17
C LEU A 51 16.00 4.01 6.97
N MET A 52 16.48 3.64 5.78
CA MET A 52 16.87 2.26 5.48
C MET A 52 17.94 1.75 6.44
N ILE A 53 19.00 2.53 6.65
CA ILE A 53 20.11 2.16 7.54
C ILE A 53 19.60 2.01 8.97
N VAL A 54 18.79 2.97 9.46
CA VAL A 54 18.23 2.95 10.81
C VAL A 54 17.34 1.72 11.02
N PHE A 55 16.40 1.45 10.12
CA PHE A 55 15.52 0.29 10.28
C PHE A 55 16.27 -1.04 10.17
N LEU A 56 17.28 -1.13 9.30
CA LEU A 56 18.13 -2.32 9.23
C LEU A 56 18.94 -2.51 10.52
N ALA A 57 19.55 -1.44 11.03
CA ALA A 57 20.33 -1.48 12.27
C ALA A 57 19.44 -1.88 13.47
N VAL A 58 18.24 -1.30 13.58
CA VAL A 58 17.26 -1.65 14.62
C VAL A 58 16.77 -3.09 14.47
N ALA A 59 16.54 -3.58 13.25
CA ALA A 59 16.16 -4.97 12.99
C ALA A 59 17.27 -5.94 13.42
N ILE A 60 18.53 -5.68 13.05
CA ILE A 60 19.69 -6.50 13.43
C ILE A 60 19.89 -6.49 14.94
N TRP A 61 19.82 -5.31 15.56
CA TRP A 61 19.94 -5.17 17.01
C TRP A 61 18.83 -5.90 17.75
N SER A 62 17.58 -5.77 17.28
CA SER A 62 16.43 -6.48 17.84
C SER A 62 16.61 -7.99 17.72
N HIS A 63 17.09 -8.48 16.57
CA HIS A 63 17.31 -9.91 16.33
C HIS A 63 18.36 -10.51 17.27
N ARG A 64 19.41 -9.75 17.61
CA ARG A 64 20.51 -10.18 18.50
C ARG A 64 20.19 -10.07 19.99
N ASN A 65 19.17 -9.30 20.36
CA ASN A 65 18.80 -9.10 21.76
C ASN A 65 17.60 -9.97 22.13
N GLU A 66 17.77 -10.92 23.06
CA GLU A 66 16.72 -11.88 23.45
C GLU A 66 15.40 -11.21 23.90
N LEU A 67 15.46 -10.03 24.52
CA LEU A 67 14.25 -9.30 24.94
C LEU A 67 13.49 -8.66 23.78
N LEU A 68 14.21 -8.29 22.71
CA LEU A 68 13.68 -7.55 21.56
C LEU A 68 13.48 -8.42 20.32
N LYS A 69 14.00 -9.65 20.34
CA LYS A 69 13.98 -10.61 19.23
C LYS A 69 12.61 -10.73 18.60
N LYS A 70 11.54 -10.78 19.39
CA LYS A 70 10.18 -10.85 18.88
C LYS A 70 9.80 -9.69 17.93
N TYR A 71 10.34 -8.49 18.10
CA TYR A 71 10.03 -7.31 17.28
C TYR A 71 10.84 -7.21 16.00
N TRP A 72 11.91 -8.02 15.85
CA TRP A 72 12.78 -7.99 14.67
C TRP A 72 12.01 -8.07 13.33
N PRO A 73 10.96 -8.90 13.17
CA PRO A 73 10.27 -9.01 11.88
C PRO A 73 9.56 -7.71 11.49
N VAL A 74 9.06 -6.95 12.47
CA VAL A 74 8.38 -5.67 12.23
C VAL A 74 9.37 -4.62 11.75
N PHE A 75 10.51 -4.48 12.43
CA PHE A 75 11.55 -3.52 12.01
C PHE A 75 12.20 -3.91 10.69
N PHE A 76 12.37 -5.21 10.45
CA PHE A 76 12.83 -5.71 9.16
C PHE A 76 11.82 -5.39 8.04
N ALA A 77 10.52 -5.51 8.29
CA ALA A 77 9.49 -5.11 7.32
C ALA A 77 9.53 -3.60 6.98
N PHE A 78 9.82 -2.73 7.96
CA PHE A 78 10.04 -1.30 7.70
C PHE A 78 11.30 -1.05 6.85
N PHE A 79 12.38 -1.80 7.09
CA PHE A 79 13.56 -1.77 6.22
C PHE A 79 13.21 -2.19 4.79
N VAL A 80 12.50 -3.31 4.62
CA VAL A 80 12.08 -3.83 3.31
C VAL A 80 11.22 -2.81 2.57
N ALA A 81 10.22 -2.21 3.24
CA ALA A 81 9.38 -1.16 2.66
C ALA A 81 10.21 0.06 2.23
N SER A 82 11.12 0.54 3.09
CA SER A 82 12.00 1.68 2.79
C SER A 82 12.93 1.39 1.60
N PHE A 83 13.51 0.19 1.55
CA PHE A 83 14.39 -0.24 0.47
C PHE A 83 13.64 -0.35 -0.87
N ALA A 84 12.46 -0.99 -0.87
CA ALA A 84 11.63 -1.16 -2.05
C ALA A 84 11.16 0.20 -2.61
N LEU A 85 10.74 1.12 -1.75
CA LEU A 85 10.34 2.48 -2.12
C LEU A 85 11.53 3.30 -2.64
N PHE A 86 12.71 3.18 -2.02
CA PHE A 86 13.92 3.83 -2.50
C PHE A 86 14.34 3.31 -3.89
N LEU A 87 14.30 2.00 -4.12
CA LEU A 87 14.63 1.41 -5.42
C LEU A 87 13.67 1.91 -6.50
N SER A 88 12.37 1.90 -6.22
CA SER A 88 11.36 2.41 -7.15
C SER A 88 11.53 3.89 -7.45
N TRP A 89 11.92 4.71 -6.47
CA TRP A 89 12.16 6.13 -6.66
C TRP A 89 13.43 6.38 -7.47
N GLN A 90 14.54 5.70 -7.15
CA GLN A 90 15.82 5.85 -7.84
C GLN A 90 15.77 5.40 -9.30
N SER A 91 14.93 4.41 -9.59
CA SER A 91 14.71 3.89 -10.95
C SER A 91 13.47 4.49 -11.62
N ALA A 92 12.86 5.52 -11.03
CA ALA A 92 11.73 6.21 -11.63
C ALA A 92 12.13 6.78 -13.00
N GLY A 93 11.30 6.53 -14.01
CA GLY A 93 11.53 7.03 -15.37
C GLY A 93 12.50 6.23 -16.23
N TRP A 94 13.31 5.32 -15.68
CA TRP A 94 14.24 4.51 -16.48
C TRP A 94 13.51 3.66 -17.54
N VAL A 95 12.43 2.98 -17.15
CA VAL A 95 11.60 2.18 -18.06
C VAL A 95 10.90 3.05 -19.09
N LEU A 96 10.42 4.24 -18.69
CA LEU A 96 9.77 5.17 -19.62
C LEU A 96 10.74 5.68 -20.68
N HIS A 97 11.93 6.09 -20.28
CA HIS A 97 12.98 6.55 -21.20
C HIS A 97 13.40 5.44 -22.17
N PHE A 98 13.51 4.19 -21.70
CA PHE A 98 13.84 3.05 -22.56
C PHE A 98 12.77 2.77 -23.63
N LEU A 99 11.49 3.04 -23.32
CA LEU A 99 10.35 2.79 -24.19
C LEU A 99 9.86 4.05 -24.96
N ASP A 100 10.56 5.18 -24.83
CA ASP A 100 10.16 6.49 -25.38
C ASP A 100 8.73 6.91 -24.96
N LEU A 101 8.39 6.67 -23.70
CA LEU A 101 7.10 7.01 -23.09
C LEU A 101 7.22 8.20 -22.13
N THR A 102 6.12 8.90 -21.88
CA THR A 102 6.06 10.00 -20.90
C THR A 102 4.85 9.86 -19.98
N VAL A 103 4.93 10.37 -18.76
CA VAL A 103 3.78 10.38 -17.82
C VAL A 103 2.65 11.34 -18.21
N ASN A 104 2.75 11.99 -19.37
CA ASN A 104 1.71 12.84 -19.93
C ASN A 104 0.76 12.07 -20.86
N THR A 105 0.96 10.76 -21.04
CA THR A 105 0.09 9.90 -21.84
C THR A 105 -0.45 8.74 -20.99
N PRO A 106 -1.67 8.24 -21.29
CA PRO A 106 -2.29 7.16 -20.49
C PRO A 106 -1.46 5.87 -20.41
N ASP A 107 -0.84 5.49 -21.52
CA ASP A 107 0.09 4.35 -21.62
C ASP A 107 1.36 4.58 -20.79
N GLY A 108 1.94 5.77 -20.85
CA GLY A 108 3.09 6.13 -20.02
C GLY A 108 2.78 6.14 -18.52
N ILE A 109 1.59 6.62 -18.10
CA ILE A 109 1.15 6.54 -16.70
C ILE A 109 1.00 5.08 -16.25
N ALA A 110 0.35 4.24 -17.08
CA ALA A 110 0.15 2.83 -16.78
C ALA A 110 1.48 2.06 -16.70
N VAL A 111 2.40 2.29 -17.65
CA VAL A 111 3.73 1.67 -17.67
C VAL A 111 4.59 2.17 -16.50
N ALA A 112 4.53 3.45 -16.15
CA ALA A 112 5.22 4.00 -14.98
C ALA A 112 4.76 3.29 -13.69
N LYS A 113 3.45 3.12 -13.52
CA LYS A 113 2.88 2.44 -12.36
C LYS A 113 3.23 0.95 -12.33
N LEU A 114 3.16 0.26 -13.48
CA LEU A 114 3.56 -1.14 -13.59
C LEU A 114 5.04 -1.32 -13.23
N SER A 115 5.91 -0.46 -13.75
CA SER A 115 7.35 -0.45 -13.42
C SER A 115 7.59 -0.25 -11.93
N ALA A 116 6.96 0.77 -11.32
CA ALA A 116 7.05 1.01 -9.89
C ALA A 116 6.55 -0.19 -9.07
N SER A 117 5.44 -0.80 -9.49
CA SER A 117 4.91 -2.02 -8.88
C SER A 117 5.92 -3.16 -8.89
N LEU A 118 6.57 -3.42 -10.02
CA LEU A 118 7.59 -4.48 -10.10
C LEU A 118 8.81 -4.16 -9.22
N LEU A 119 9.28 -2.91 -9.25
CA LEU A 119 10.41 -2.45 -8.44
C LEU A 119 10.13 -2.46 -6.93
N ILE A 120 8.86 -2.51 -6.51
CA ILE A 120 8.47 -2.66 -5.11
C ILE A 120 8.22 -4.11 -4.74
N VAL A 121 7.41 -4.82 -5.54
CA VAL A 121 6.99 -6.20 -5.30
C VAL A 121 8.18 -7.16 -5.30
N ILE A 122 9.09 -7.04 -6.27
CA ILE A 122 10.22 -7.97 -6.40
C ILE A 122 11.14 -7.89 -5.16
N PRO A 123 11.62 -6.72 -4.72
CA PRO A 123 12.39 -6.63 -3.48
C PRO A 123 11.64 -7.14 -2.24
N ILE A 124 10.33 -6.88 -2.12
CA ILE A 124 9.54 -7.41 -1.00
C ILE A 124 9.61 -8.94 -0.97
N ILE A 125 9.37 -9.59 -2.11
CA ILE A 125 9.40 -11.05 -2.23
C ILE A 125 10.81 -11.59 -1.95
N LEU A 126 11.84 -11.00 -2.58
CA LEU A 126 13.22 -11.44 -2.42
C LEU A 126 13.72 -11.28 -0.99
N LEU A 127 13.52 -10.11 -0.37
CA LEU A 127 13.99 -9.86 0.99
C LEU A 127 13.21 -10.66 2.03
N THR A 128 11.92 -10.93 1.81
CA THR A 128 11.16 -11.87 2.67
C THR A 128 11.78 -13.27 2.61
N ARG A 129 12.17 -13.75 1.42
CA ARG A 129 12.83 -15.06 1.29
C ARG A 129 14.22 -15.08 1.89
N ILE A 130 15.02 -14.03 1.67
CA ILE A 130 16.38 -13.89 2.21
C ILE A 130 16.36 -13.85 3.74
N SER A 131 15.30 -13.29 4.34
CA SER A 131 15.14 -13.23 5.79
C SER A 131 14.78 -14.57 6.44
N GLY A 132 14.60 -15.63 5.63
CA GLY A 132 14.20 -16.96 6.07
C GLY A 132 12.70 -17.16 6.21
N ASP A 133 11.89 -16.12 5.94
CA ASP A 133 10.43 -16.22 6.00
C ASP A 133 9.88 -16.86 4.71
N ASP A 134 8.74 -17.54 4.85
CA ASP A 134 7.97 -18.02 3.72
C ASP A 134 7.10 -16.90 3.10
N LEU A 135 6.61 -17.12 1.88
CA LEU A 135 5.69 -16.18 1.22
C LEU A 135 4.31 -16.12 1.88
N ALA A 136 3.93 -17.15 2.64
CA ALA A 136 2.71 -17.13 3.42
C ALA A 136 2.77 -16.06 4.52
N SER A 137 3.95 -15.70 5.04
CA SER A 137 4.15 -14.62 6.03
C SER A 137 3.70 -13.24 5.53
N ILE A 138 3.62 -13.06 4.21
CA ILE A 138 3.17 -11.84 3.53
C ILE A 138 1.88 -12.06 2.72
N TYR A 139 1.08 -13.06 3.12
CA TYR A 139 -0.21 -13.41 2.49
C TYR A 139 -0.14 -13.86 1.02
N LEU A 140 1.06 -14.12 0.49
CA LEU A 140 1.27 -14.76 -0.82
C LEU A 140 1.14 -16.28 -0.67
N LYS A 141 -0.09 -16.72 -0.39
CA LYS A 141 -0.51 -18.12 -0.30
C LYS A 141 -1.93 -18.28 -0.81
N LYS A 142 -2.34 -19.53 -1.03
CA LYS A 142 -3.70 -19.86 -1.51
C LYS A 142 -4.80 -19.41 -0.54
N GLY A 143 -4.64 -19.68 0.76
CA GLY A 143 -5.67 -19.40 1.76
C GLY A 143 -7.05 -19.94 1.33
N LYS A 144 -8.11 -19.18 1.63
CA LYS A 144 -9.48 -19.39 1.15
C LYS A 144 -9.70 -18.69 -0.19
N LEU A 145 -8.90 -19.07 -1.19
CA LEU A 145 -8.85 -18.40 -2.49
C LEU A 145 -10.23 -18.17 -3.12
N ARG A 146 -11.12 -19.17 -3.11
CA ARG A 146 -12.46 -19.05 -3.70
C ARG A 146 -13.26 -17.91 -3.05
N LEU A 147 -13.24 -17.82 -1.72
CA LEU A 147 -13.93 -16.74 -1.00
C LEU A 147 -13.30 -15.39 -1.32
N GLY A 148 -11.96 -15.32 -1.33
CA GLY A 148 -11.22 -14.12 -1.69
C GLY A 148 -11.55 -13.63 -3.09
N LEU A 149 -11.54 -14.52 -4.08
CA LEU A 149 -11.88 -14.18 -5.46
C LEU A 149 -13.33 -13.74 -5.62
N ILE A 150 -14.29 -14.38 -4.94
CA ILE A 150 -15.70 -13.96 -4.97
C ILE A 150 -15.85 -12.54 -4.43
N ILE A 151 -15.29 -12.25 -3.24
CA ILE A 151 -15.38 -10.92 -2.63
C ILE A 151 -14.63 -9.89 -3.48
N GLY A 152 -13.41 -10.23 -3.93
CA GLY A 152 -12.56 -9.36 -4.73
C GLY A 152 -13.19 -9.00 -6.07
N LEU A 153 -13.72 -9.99 -6.80
CA LEU A 153 -14.41 -9.74 -8.07
C LEU A 153 -15.73 -8.99 -7.88
N ALA A 154 -16.50 -9.30 -6.82
CA ALA A 154 -17.72 -8.54 -6.52
C ALA A 154 -17.40 -7.06 -6.25
N GLY A 155 -16.35 -6.80 -5.46
CA GLY A 155 -15.83 -5.45 -5.23
C GLY A 155 -15.35 -4.79 -6.52
N PHE A 156 -14.57 -5.51 -7.33
CA PHE A 156 -14.09 -5.02 -8.62
C PHE A 156 -15.24 -4.61 -9.56
N VAL A 157 -16.23 -5.48 -9.74
CA VAL A 157 -17.41 -5.22 -10.59
C VAL A 157 -18.24 -4.07 -10.05
N LEU A 158 -18.46 -4.00 -8.74
CA LEU A 158 -19.19 -2.89 -8.11
C LEU A 158 -18.52 -1.55 -8.43
N PHE A 159 -17.21 -1.44 -8.19
CA PHE A 159 -16.51 -0.19 -8.43
C PHE A 159 -16.31 0.11 -9.91
N ALA A 160 -16.20 -0.90 -10.78
CA ALA A 160 -16.24 -0.71 -12.23
C ALA A 160 -17.61 -0.14 -12.69
N ALA A 161 -18.72 -0.61 -12.10
CA ALA A 161 -20.04 -0.06 -12.37
C ALA A 161 -20.17 1.40 -11.87
N LEU A 162 -19.63 1.71 -10.69
CA LEU A 162 -19.56 3.09 -10.19
C LEU A 162 -18.69 3.99 -11.10
N ALA A 163 -17.60 3.46 -11.65
CA ALA A 163 -16.74 4.17 -12.60
C ALA A 163 -17.47 4.46 -13.92
N VAL A 164 -18.29 3.52 -14.41
CA VAL A 164 -19.21 3.76 -15.54
C VAL A 164 -20.21 4.87 -15.23
N LEU A 165 -20.81 4.87 -14.04
CA LEU A 165 -21.72 5.94 -13.63
C LEU A 165 -21.01 7.30 -13.50
N GLN A 166 -19.75 7.31 -13.07
CA GLN A 166 -18.92 8.52 -13.02
C GLN A 166 -18.66 9.07 -14.44
N VAL A 167 -18.30 8.22 -15.40
CA VAL A 167 -18.11 8.59 -16.82
C VAL A 167 -19.38 9.23 -17.38
N ILE A 168 -20.54 8.61 -17.15
CA ILE A 168 -21.84 9.13 -17.59
C ILE A 168 -22.15 10.47 -16.92
N GLY A 169 -21.97 10.55 -15.59
CA GLY A 169 -22.27 11.74 -14.80
C GLY A 169 -21.35 12.94 -15.11
N GLN A 170 -20.16 12.68 -15.66
CA GLN A 170 -19.19 13.69 -16.10
C GLN A 170 -19.29 14.00 -17.60
N ASP A 171 -20.25 13.41 -18.32
CA ASP A 171 -20.45 13.56 -19.77
C ASP A 171 -19.19 13.25 -20.61
N ILE A 172 -18.41 12.26 -20.16
CA ILE A 172 -17.20 11.82 -20.87
C ILE A 172 -17.59 10.86 -21.99
N SER A 173 -17.20 11.18 -23.23
CA SER A 173 -17.46 10.33 -24.39
C SER A 173 -16.85 8.92 -24.26
N TRP A 174 -17.66 7.91 -24.58
CA TRP A 174 -17.23 6.51 -24.64
C TRP A 174 -16.11 6.26 -25.64
N GLU A 175 -16.04 7.03 -26.72
CA GLU A 175 -14.96 6.96 -27.70
C GLU A 175 -13.60 7.33 -27.09
N LYS A 176 -13.60 8.18 -26.05
CA LYS A 176 -12.39 8.52 -25.28
C LYS A 176 -12.06 7.44 -24.24
N VAL A 177 -13.05 6.81 -23.62
CA VAL A 177 -12.83 5.86 -22.50
C VAL A 177 -12.47 4.45 -22.98
N ILE A 178 -13.14 3.92 -24.00
CA ILE A 178 -12.95 2.54 -24.46
C ILE A 178 -11.48 2.26 -24.82
N PRO A 179 -10.77 3.11 -25.61
CA PRO A 179 -9.37 2.89 -25.94
C PRO A 179 -8.42 2.92 -24.74
N LEU A 180 -8.82 3.57 -23.63
CA LEU A 180 -8.02 3.67 -22.41
C LEU A 180 -8.16 2.45 -21.50
N THR A 181 -9.18 1.62 -21.72
CA THR A 181 -9.51 0.47 -20.87
C THR A 181 -8.31 -0.46 -20.62
N PRO A 182 -7.48 -0.83 -21.63
CA PRO A 182 -6.30 -1.65 -21.38
C PRO A 182 -5.29 -0.99 -20.41
N TRP A 183 -5.05 0.31 -20.57
CA TRP A 183 -4.11 1.06 -19.73
C TRP A 183 -4.65 1.28 -18.32
N ILE A 184 -5.96 1.51 -18.20
CA ILE A 184 -6.66 1.53 -16.92
C ILE A 184 -6.46 0.21 -16.19
N LEU A 185 -6.72 -0.93 -16.86
CA LEU A 185 -6.57 -2.26 -16.26
C LEU A 185 -5.14 -2.53 -15.81
N VAL A 186 -4.13 -2.20 -16.63
CA VAL A 186 -2.72 -2.33 -16.25
C VAL A 186 -2.42 -1.50 -15.00
N PHE A 187 -2.86 -0.24 -14.96
CA PHE A 187 -2.62 0.64 -13.82
C PHE A 187 -3.25 0.09 -12.54
N VAL A 188 -4.56 -0.18 -12.55
CA VAL A 188 -5.29 -0.50 -11.31
C VAL A 188 -4.92 -1.88 -10.76
N LEU A 189 -4.66 -2.87 -11.63
CA LEU A 189 -4.24 -4.20 -11.19
C LEU A 189 -2.82 -4.17 -10.62
N ALA A 190 -1.91 -3.43 -11.25
CA ALA A 190 -0.56 -3.24 -10.72
C ALA A 190 -0.58 -2.49 -9.38
N ASN A 191 -1.32 -1.37 -9.32
CA ASN A 191 -1.41 -0.55 -8.12
C ASN A 191 -2.05 -1.30 -6.95
N GLY A 192 -3.24 -1.87 -7.16
CA GLY A 192 -3.98 -2.58 -6.11
C GLY A 192 -3.19 -3.77 -5.54
N PHE A 193 -2.48 -4.53 -6.38
CA PHE A 193 -1.62 -5.61 -5.88
C PHE A 193 -0.40 -5.08 -5.11
N MET A 194 0.32 -4.11 -5.68
CA MET A 194 1.51 -3.50 -5.08
C MET A 194 1.21 -2.92 -3.70
N GLU A 195 0.16 -2.10 -3.59
CA GLU A 195 -0.19 -1.42 -2.34
C GLU A 195 -0.70 -2.40 -1.29
N GLU A 196 -1.50 -3.40 -1.65
CA GLU A 196 -1.90 -4.43 -0.70
C GLU A 196 -0.69 -5.22 -0.17
N LEU A 197 0.29 -5.52 -1.01
CA LEU A 197 1.51 -6.20 -0.58
C LEU A 197 2.37 -5.30 0.31
N LEU A 198 2.55 -4.04 -0.08
CA LEU A 198 3.39 -3.06 0.63
C LEU A 198 2.81 -2.68 1.99
N PHE A 199 1.51 -2.39 2.08
CA PHE A 199 0.88 -1.89 3.32
C PHE A 199 0.34 -3.00 4.22
N ARG A 200 -0.18 -4.10 3.66
CA ARG A 200 -0.80 -5.17 4.46
C ARG A 200 0.01 -6.46 4.42
N GLY A 201 0.48 -6.86 3.24
CA GLY A 201 1.33 -8.04 3.08
C GLY A 201 2.54 -8.01 4.01
N LEU A 202 3.34 -6.96 3.97
CA LEU A 202 4.51 -6.81 4.83
C LEU A 202 4.18 -6.79 6.33
N PHE A 203 3.08 -6.15 6.72
CA PHE A 203 2.89 -5.65 8.07
C PHE A 203 1.78 -6.32 8.87
N LEU A 204 0.63 -6.60 8.25
CA LEU A 204 -0.60 -6.96 8.96
C LEU A 204 -0.40 -8.17 9.87
N ARG A 205 0.16 -9.27 9.33
CA ARG A 205 0.47 -10.48 10.10
C ARG A 205 1.55 -10.25 11.15
N LYS A 206 2.54 -9.40 10.86
CA LYS A 206 3.65 -9.13 11.79
C LYS A 206 3.20 -8.29 12.97
N TYR A 207 2.12 -7.51 12.83
CA TYR A 207 1.52 -6.77 13.95
C TYR A 207 0.61 -7.63 14.83
N GLU A 208 0.00 -8.69 14.29
CA GLU A 208 -1.01 -9.50 14.99
C GLU A 208 -0.54 -10.07 16.35
N PRO A 209 0.69 -10.60 16.49
CA PRO A 209 1.18 -11.09 17.79
C PRO A 209 1.22 -10.02 18.89
N PHE A 210 1.27 -8.74 18.53
CA PHE A 210 1.41 -7.62 19.46
C PHE A 210 0.08 -6.92 19.72
N LEU A 211 -0.69 -6.67 18.67
CA LEU A 211 -1.89 -5.83 18.71
C LEU A 211 -3.18 -6.64 18.62
N GLY A 212 -3.11 -7.87 18.10
CA GLY A 212 -4.27 -8.67 17.69
C GLY A 212 -4.90 -8.16 16.40
N ASN A 213 -5.67 -9.03 15.73
CA ASN A 213 -6.14 -8.82 14.36
C ASN A 213 -6.82 -7.47 14.10
N LYS A 214 -7.70 -7.04 15.02
CA LYS A 214 -8.47 -5.79 14.87
C LYS A 214 -7.59 -4.55 14.89
N LEU A 215 -6.69 -4.44 15.86
CA LEU A 215 -5.81 -3.27 16.00
C LEU A 215 -4.71 -3.29 14.93
N SER A 216 -4.24 -4.45 14.50
CA SER A 216 -3.32 -4.58 13.35
C SER A 216 -3.96 -4.05 12.07
N ASN A 217 -5.21 -4.42 11.79
CA ASN A 217 -5.95 -3.91 10.64
C ASN A 217 -6.17 -2.39 10.75
N LEU A 218 -6.63 -1.92 11.92
CA LEU A 218 -6.81 -0.50 12.19
C LEU A 218 -5.52 0.29 11.94
N LEU A 219 -4.37 -0.20 12.43
CA LEU A 219 -3.09 0.46 12.24
C LEU A 219 -2.72 0.57 10.76
N THR A 220 -2.82 -0.52 10.00
CA THR A 220 -2.54 -0.49 8.56
C THR A 220 -3.51 0.42 7.80
N ALA A 221 -4.78 0.49 8.21
CA ALA A 221 -5.77 1.36 7.59
C ALA A 221 -5.54 2.85 7.89
N VAL A 222 -5.15 3.19 9.13
CA VAL A 222 -4.78 4.56 9.50
C VAL A 222 -3.54 5.01 8.71
N VAL A 223 -2.48 4.20 8.67
CA VAL A 223 -1.28 4.51 7.88
C VAL A 223 -1.64 4.71 6.41
N PHE A 224 -2.37 3.75 5.82
CA PHE A 224 -2.78 3.83 4.42
C PHE A 224 -3.61 5.09 4.13
N THR A 225 -4.54 5.47 5.01
CA THR A 225 -5.38 6.65 4.79
C THR A 225 -4.56 7.93 4.86
N LEU A 226 -3.71 8.06 5.89
CA LEU A 226 -2.94 9.28 6.11
C LEU A 226 -1.92 9.54 5.01
N VAL A 227 -1.38 8.48 4.39
CA VAL A 227 -0.43 8.64 3.27
C VAL A 227 -1.09 9.11 1.97
N HIS A 228 -2.41 9.29 1.96
CA HIS A 228 -3.17 9.84 0.83
C HIS A 228 -3.64 11.28 1.07
N ILE A 229 -3.24 11.95 2.16
CA ILE A 229 -3.68 13.33 2.45
C ILE A 229 -3.21 14.37 1.41
N GLN A 230 -2.21 14.04 0.59
CA GLN A 230 -1.61 14.90 -0.42
C GLN A 230 -2.25 14.79 -1.82
N VAL A 231 -3.23 13.91 -2.00
CA VAL A 231 -3.81 13.65 -3.32
C VAL A 231 -4.46 14.91 -3.89
N THR A 232 -4.33 15.11 -5.21
CA THR A 232 -4.81 16.32 -5.90
C THR A 232 -5.92 16.05 -6.91
N TYR A 233 -6.28 14.79 -7.12
CA TYR A 233 -7.27 14.38 -8.13
C TYR A 233 -8.73 14.45 -7.65
N THR A 234 -8.99 14.93 -6.43
CA THR A 234 -10.34 15.15 -5.90
C THR A 234 -10.39 16.43 -5.07
N PRO A 235 -11.43 17.29 -5.25
CA PRO A 235 -11.62 18.46 -4.41
C PRO A 235 -12.18 18.09 -3.02
N GLU A 236 -12.87 16.95 -2.90
CA GLU A 236 -13.55 16.52 -1.67
C GLU A 236 -12.67 15.64 -0.78
N LEU A 237 -11.49 16.17 -0.41
CA LEU A 237 -10.47 15.42 0.32
C LEU A 237 -11.00 14.73 1.61
N PRO A 238 -11.81 15.37 2.49
CA PRO A 238 -12.30 14.70 3.70
C PRO A 238 -13.17 13.48 3.41
N ILE A 239 -14.03 13.56 2.39
CA ILE A 239 -14.90 12.44 1.98
C ILE A 239 -14.06 11.33 1.37
N PHE A 240 -13.09 11.68 0.52
CA PHE A 240 -12.15 10.72 -0.06
C PHE A 240 -11.37 9.97 1.02
N LEU A 241 -10.83 10.67 2.02
CA LEU A 241 -10.09 10.03 3.12
C LEU A 241 -10.98 9.14 3.99
N MET A 242 -12.23 9.55 4.25
CA MET A 242 -13.20 8.73 4.98
C MET A 242 -13.50 7.42 4.22
N ILE A 243 -13.77 7.49 2.91
CA ILE A 243 -14.01 6.32 2.07
C ILE A 243 -12.77 5.43 2.01
N THR A 244 -11.59 6.03 1.82
CA THR A 244 -10.29 5.34 1.79
C THR A 244 -10.05 4.58 3.09
N PHE A 245 -10.36 5.18 4.24
CA PHE A 245 -10.24 4.53 5.54
C PHE A 245 -11.16 3.31 5.69
N LEU A 246 -12.43 3.45 5.30
CA LEU A 246 -13.40 2.35 5.37
C LEU A 246 -13.02 1.20 4.43
N LEU A 247 -12.58 1.52 3.21
CA LEU A 247 -12.07 0.53 2.26
C LEU A 247 -10.81 -0.15 2.76
N ALA A 248 -9.86 0.61 3.30
CA ALA A 248 -8.63 0.07 3.89
C ALA A 248 -8.91 -0.92 5.03
N LEU A 249 -9.91 -0.64 5.88
CA LEU A 249 -10.37 -1.59 6.90
C LEU A 249 -11.00 -2.84 6.28
N ALA A 250 -11.81 -2.68 5.22
CA ALA A 250 -12.45 -3.80 4.52
C ALA A 250 -11.42 -4.71 3.86
N TRP A 251 -10.43 -4.15 3.16
CA TRP A 251 -9.33 -4.87 2.52
C TRP A 251 -8.51 -5.68 3.52
N GLY A 252 -8.05 -5.06 4.62
CA GLY A 252 -7.34 -5.79 5.66
C GLY A 252 -8.19 -6.88 6.32
N TYR A 253 -9.49 -6.66 6.49
CA TYR A 253 -10.42 -7.70 6.97
C TYR A 253 -10.52 -8.87 5.98
N VAL A 254 -10.68 -8.59 4.68
CA VAL A 254 -10.73 -9.63 3.63
C VAL A 254 -9.43 -10.42 3.61
N MET A 255 -8.28 -9.77 3.68
CA MET A 255 -6.96 -10.41 3.72
C MET A 255 -6.83 -11.34 4.94
N GLN A 256 -7.20 -10.89 6.14
CA GLN A 256 -7.21 -11.73 7.35
C GLN A 256 -8.20 -12.88 7.26
N LYS A 257 -9.41 -12.63 6.76
CA LYS A 257 -10.49 -13.63 6.71
C LYS A 257 -10.20 -14.75 5.72
N THR A 258 -9.56 -14.39 4.60
CA THR A 258 -9.22 -15.30 3.51
C THR A 258 -7.81 -15.86 3.63
N ASP A 259 -6.96 -15.28 4.47
CA ASP A 259 -5.55 -15.69 4.60
C ASP A 259 -4.82 -15.66 3.24
N SER A 260 -5.13 -14.64 2.42
CA SER A 260 -4.61 -14.47 1.06
C SER A 260 -4.73 -13.02 0.59
N ILE A 261 -3.79 -12.56 -0.24
CA ILE A 261 -3.79 -11.20 -0.79
C ILE A 261 -4.83 -10.98 -1.89
N TRP A 262 -5.19 -12.02 -2.65
CA TRP A 262 -5.88 -11.86 -3.94
C TRP A 262 -7.25 -11.19 -3.85
N GLY A 263 -8.03 -11.50 -2.81
CA GLY A 263 -9.33 -10.86 -2.63
C GLY A 263 -9.21 -9.38 -2.30
N SER A 264 -8.20 -9.02 -1.50
CA SER A 264 -7.89 -7.63 -1.16
C SER A 264 -7.41 -6.85 -2.39
N ALA A 265 -6.45 -7.42 -3.13
CA ALA A 265 -5.85 -6.78 -4.30
C ALA A 265 -6.87 -6.53 -5.43
N LEU A 266 -7.74 -7.50 -5.72
CA LEU A 266 -8.80 -7.31 -6.72
C LEU A 266 -9.85 -6.29 -6.27
N PHE A 267 -10.22 -6.29 -5.00
CA PHE A 267 -11.16 -5.30 -4.48
C PHE A 267 -10.55 -3.88 -4.56
N HIS A 268 -9.28 -3.73 -4.15
CA HIS A 268 -8.55 -2.48 -4.25
C HIS A 268 -8.45 -2.00 -5.71
N ALA A 269 -8.02 -2.86 -6.63
CA ALA A 269 -7.97 -2.53 -8.06
C ALA A 269 -9.33 -2.05 -8.62
N GLY A 270 -10.44 -2.59 -8.09
CA GLY A 270 -11.77 -2.06 -8.37
C GLY A 270 -11.91 -0.60 -7.97
N ALA A 271 -11.61 -0.26 -6.71
CA ALA A 271 -11.72 1.10 -6.20
C ALA A 271 -10.85 2.10 -6.98
N ASP A 272 -9.66 1.68 -7.41
CA ASP A 272 -8.76 2.51 -8.21
C ASP A 272 -9.33 2.89 -9.58
N MET A 273 -10.36 2.19 -10.09
CA MET A 273 -11.08 2.58 -11.30
C MET A 273 -11.70 3.98 -11.18
N LEU A 274 -12.20 4.35 -9.99
CA LEU A 274 -12.74 5.69 -9.74
C LEU A 274 -11.65 6.76 -9.70
N VAL A 275 -10.45 6.39 -9.26
CA VAL A 275 -9.31 7.28 -9.11
C VAL A 275 -8.66 7.56 -10.46
N ILE A 276 -8.42 6.52 -11.26
CA ILE A 276 -7.68 6.62 -12.52
C ILE A 276 -8.42 7.42 -13.59
N ILE A 277 -9.77 7.41 -13.58
CA ILE A 277 -10.58 8.29 -14.44
C ILE A 277 -10.26 9.77 -14.14
N GLY A 278 -10.23 10.15 -12.87
CA GLY A 278 -9.86 11.51 -12.46
C GLY A 278 -8.41 11.88 -12.82
N ILE A 279 -7.49 10.92 -12.73
CA ILE A 279 -6.10 11.13 -13.17
C ILE A 279 -6.05 11.35 -14.69
N PHE A 280 -6.67 10.51 -15.50
CA PHE A 280 -6.64 10.65 -16.96
C PHE A 280 -7.37 11.91 -17.45
N ALA A 281 -8.41 12.37 -16.74
CA ALA A 281 -9.04 13.67 -16.99
C ALA A 281 -8.05 14.85 -16.90
N ASN A 282 -7.10 14.79 -15.97
CA ASN A 282 -6.11 15.85 -15.78
C ASN A 282 -4.93 15.78 -16.78
N TYR A 283 -4.64 14.60 -17.36
CA TYR A 283 -3.42 14.38 -18.15
C TYR A 283 -3.66 13.98 -19.62
N GLY A 284 -4.89 13.88 -20.13
CA GLY A 284 -5.10 13.54 -21.54
C GLY A 284 -6.54 13.43 -22.04
N ILE A 285 -7.53 13.38 -21.15
CA ILE A 285 -8.94 13.53 -21.54
C ILE A 285 -9.28 15.01 -21.35
N ARG A 286 -8.86 15.88 -22.28
CA ARG A 286 -9.47 17.22 -22.33
C ARG A 286 -10.97 17.00 -22.54
N MET A 287 -11.77 17.51 -21.59
CA MET A 287 -13.23 17.66 -21.76
C MET A 287 -13.49 18.39 -23.07
#